data_AF-A0A381WHJ6-F1
#
_entry.id   AF-A0A381WHJ6-F1
#
_cell.length_a   1.000
_cell.length_b   1.000
_cell.length_c   1.000
_cell.angle_alpha   90.00
_cell.angle_beta   90.00
_cell.angle_gamma   90.00
#
_symmetry.space_group_name_H-M   'P 1'
#
loop_
_entity.id
_entity.type
_entity.pdbx_description
1 polymer ?
#
loop_
_entity_poly.entity_id
_entity_poly.type
_entity_poly.pdbx_seq_one_letter_code
_entity_poly.pdbx_strand_id
1 'polypeptide(L)'
;MLDLQPDMVQWSVAGRFLLLDKMAQQLIGLGLIGDVQMVGGFGRQNYTFVEPVWMGVTPGGILVVDRLDNRIISLDYRLNFIHSSVLEPRIFPELAAVDPWGELFLYSSQYHSIFSVKRGVIDPIPHIDLNTYSDIRSCVREIAVNQDGTIGVLTCDDNVHLFSKLGQYRRSIPALLSKTYFLVPLRNDWFVFDQDGNGVSILDNVKLEIPGVSVPVMDIKGLNRSIAVLSKDHILILNVQYQ
;
A
#
# COMPACT_ATOMS: atom_id res chain seq x y z
N MET A 1 -19.42 7.00 20.55
CA MET A 1 -18.79 7.42 19.28
C MET A 1 -17.54 6.58 19.13
N LEU A 2 -17.37 5.89 18.00
CA LEU A 2 -16.17 5.08 17.75
C LEU A 2 -15.01 6.04 17.46
N ASP A 3 -13.97 6.01 18.30
CA ASP A 3 -12.74 6.79 18.11
C ASP A 3 -11.84 6.01 17.15
N LEU A 4 -12.07 6.19 15.84
CA LEU A 4 -11.30 5.54 14.76
C LEU A 4 -10.29 6.53 14.21
N GLN A 5 -9.03 6.12 14.14
CA GLN A 5 -7.94 6.94 13.59
C GLN A 5 -7.16 6.12 12.55
N PRO A 6 -7.78 5.84 11.40
CA PRO A 6 -7.16 4.98 10.39
C PRO A 6 -5.90 5.64 9.82
N ASP A 7 -4.85 4.85 9.66
CA ASP A 7 -3.59 5.27 9.04
C ASP A 7 -3.53 4.95 7.54
N MET A 8 -4.34 3.99 7.09
CA MET A 8 -4.34 3.54 5.70
C MET A 8 -5.75 3.34 5.16
N VAL A 9 -5.91 3.60 3.86
CA VAL A 9 -7.12 3.30 3.09
C VAL A 9 -6.80 2.32 1.98
N GLN A 10 -7.77 1.51 1.60
CA GLN A 10 -7.68 0.68 0.41
C GLN A 10 -9.03 0.55 -0.28
N TRP A 11 -9.00 0.51 -1.61
CA TRP A 11 -10.18 0.15 -2.39
C TRP A 11 -10.57 -1.30 -2.14
N SER A 12 -11.85 -1.54 -1.90
CA SER A 12 -12.42 -2.87 -1.78
C SER A 12 -13.36 -3.18 -2.94
N VAL A 13 -13.93 -4.38 -2.92
CA VAL A 13 -14.87 -4.82 -3.94
C VAL A 13 -16.13 -3.96 -3.94
N ALA A 14 -16.71 -3.76 -5.12
CA ALA A 14 -17.98 -3.04 -5.30
C ALA A 14 -17.99 -1.61 -4.70
N GLY A 15 -16.87 -0.88 -4.80
CA GLY A 15 -16.78 0.53 -4.37
C GLY A 15 -16.74 0.72 -2.85
N ARG A 16 -16.53 -0.36 -2.09
CA ARG A 16 -16.32 -0.32 -0.64
C ARG A 16 -14.90 0.13 -0.32
N PHE A 17 -14.65 0.49 0.93
CA PHE A 17 -13.30 0.79 1.41
C PHE A 17 -12.90 -0.15 2.55
N LEU A 18 -11.60 -0.38 2.65
CA LEU A 18 -10.98 -0.86 3.86
C LEU A 18 -10.20 0.29 4.49
N LEU A 19 -10.20 0.32 5.82
CA LEU A 19 -9.40 1.20 6.64
C LEU A 19 -8.60 0.39 7.64
N LEU A 20 -7.31 0.67 7.77
CA LEU A 20 -6.47 0.05 8.78
C LEU A 20 -6.06 1.10 9.80
N ASP A 21 -6.47 0.88 11.04
CA ASP A 21 -6.01 1.63 12.21
C ASP A 21 -4.89 0.81 12.86
N LYS A 22 -3.64 1.25 12.66
CA LYS A 22 -2.46 0.51 13.10
C LYS A 22 -2.33 0.56 14.61
N MET A 23 -2.66 1.70 15.22
CA MET A 23 -2.59 1.91 16.66
C MET A 23 -3.64 1.09 17.41
N ALA A 24 -4.88 1.07 16.93
CA ALA A 24 -5.95 0.24 17.47
C ALA A 24 -5.84 -1.23 17.03
N GLN A 25 -4.88 -1.57 16.16
CA GLN A 25 -4.66 -2.90 15.60
C GLN A 25 -5.96 -3.46 14.97
N GLN A 26 -6.66 -2.63 14.20
CA GLN A 26 -8.02 -2.91 13.75
C GLN A 26 -8.19 -2.65 12.26
N LEU A 27 -8.88 -3.57 11.58
CA LEU A 27 -9.29 -3.44 10.19
C LEU A 27 -10.79 -3.14 10.16
N ILE A 28 -11.17 -2.14 9.37
CA ILE A 28 -12.54 -1.68 9.23
C ILE A 28 -12.95 -1.76 7.76
N GLY A 29 -14.08 -2.40 7.48
CA GLY A 29 -14.73 -2.39 6.19
C GLY A 29 -15.86 -1.37 6.17
N LEU A 30 -15.79 -0.40 5.25
CA LEU A 30 -16.83 0.59 5.02
C LEU A 30 -17.60 0.25 3.75
N GLY A 31 -18.90 0.04 3.87
CA GLY A 31 -19.78 -0.10 2.72
C GLY A 31 -20.41 1.22 2.26
N LEU A 32 -21.06 1.18 1.10
CA LEU A 32 -21.61 2.36 0.41
C LEU A 32 -22.79 3.01 1.14
N ILE A 33 -23.49 2.25 1.98
CA ILE A 33 -24.67 2.71 2.74
C ILE A 33 -24.34 2.99 4.22
N GLY A 34 -23.05 3.16 4.54
CA GLY A 34 -22.58 3.42 5.90
C GLY A 34 -22.55 2.18 6.79
N ASP A 35 -22.67 0.97 6.22
CA ASP A 35 -22.44 -0.26 6.97
C ASP A 35 -20.95 -0.40 7.32
N VAL A 36 -20.68 -0.58 8.62
CA VAL A 36 -19.34 -0.70 9.16
C VAL A 36 -19.14 -2.09 9.72
N GLN A 37 -18.10 -2.77 9.24
CA GLN A 37 -17.64 -4.03 9.81
C GLN A 37 -16.24 -3.84 10.38
N MET A 38 -15.94 -4.49 11.49
CA MET A 38 -14.65 -4.33 12.18
C MET A 38 -14.11 -5.67 12.65
N VAL A 39 -12.81 -5.87 12.46
CA VAL A 39 -12.07 -7.08 12.90
C VAL A 39 -10.70 -6.70 13.45
N GLY A 40 -10.12 -7.57 14.30
CA GLY A 40 -8.94 -7.22 15.09
C GLY A 40 -9.28 -6.37 16.32
N GLY A 41 -8.27 -5.76 16.91
CA GLY A 41 -8.34 -4.98 18.15
C GLY A 41 -8.34 -5.82 19.43
N PHE A 42 -7.91 -5.20 20.53
CA PHE A 42 -7.83 -5.86 21.83
C PHE A 42 -9.22 -6.36 22.30
N GLY A 43 -9.32 -7.63 22.68
CA GLY A 43 -10.52 -8.22 23.28
C GLY A 43 -11.63 -8.64 22.31
N ARG A 44 -11.46 -8.51 20.99
CA ARG A 44 -12.44 -9.01 20.00
C ARG A 44 -12.07 -10.42 19.55
N GLN A 45 -12.91 -11.41 19.86
CA GLN A 45 -12.70 -12.79 19.41
C GLN A 45 -12.98 -12.90 17.92
N ASN A 46 -11.90 -13.13 17.15
CA ASN A 46 -11.78 -14.24 16.20
C ASN A 46 -10.35 -14.32 15.63
N TYR A 47 -9.59 -13.22 15.61
CA TYR A 47 -8.15 -13.16 15.28
C TYR A 47 -7.62 -11.76 15.60
N THR A 48 -6.41 -11.68 16.15
CA THR A 48 -5.77 -10.41 16.57
C THR A 48 -4.64 -10.04 15.63
N PHE A 49 -4.51 -8.73 15.38
CA PHE A 49 -3.32 -8.13 14.80
C PHE A 49 -2.45 -7.62 15.94
N VAL A 50 -1.13 -7.71 15.78
CA VAL A 50 -0.16 -7.24 16.77
C VAL A 50 0.54 -6.00 16.24
N GLU A 51 1.04 -6.05 15.01
CA GLU A 51 1.62 -4.88 14.34
C GLU A 51 1.26 -4.91 12.85
N PRO A 52 -0.01 -4.63 12.50
CA PRO A 52 -0.44 -4.65 11.10
C PRO A 52 0.17 -3.45 10.37
N VAL A 53 0.94 -3.73 9.31
CA VAL A 53 1.64 -2.68 8.54
C VAL A 53 0.98 -2.37 7.22
N TRP A 54 0.18 -3.30 6.69
CA TRP A 54 -0.46 -3.16 5.39
C TRP A 54 -1.72 -4.02 5.28
N MET A 55 -2.65 -3.58 4.44
CA MET A 55 -3.80 -4.35 3.99
C MET A 55 -4.01 -4.18 2.48
N GLY A 56 -4.53 -5.21 1.84
CA GLY A 56 -4.84 -5.16 0.42
C GLY A 56 -5.87 -6.18 -0.02
N VAL A 57 -6.40 -5.93 -1.21
CA VAL A 57 -7.42 -6.78 -1.82
C VAL A 57 -6.79 -7.54 -2.98
N THR A 58 -7.03 -8.84 -3.00
CA THR A 58 -6.53 -9.77 -4.01
C THR A 58 -7.70 -10.58 -4.56
N PRO A 59 -7.56 -11.29 -5.69
CA PRO A 59 -8.62 -12.20 -6.16
C PRO A 59 -9.05 -13.25 -5.11
N GLY A 60 -8.14 -13.63 -4.19
CA GLY A 60 -8.38 -14.60 -3.13
C GLY A 60 -9.04 -14.03 -1.86
N GLY A 61 -9.29 -12.72 -1.79
CA GLY A 61 -9.81 -12.05 -0.60
C GLY A 61 -8.91 -10.92 -0.12
N ILE A 62 -9.04 -10.57 1.15
CA ILE A 62 -8.31 -9.48 1.80
C ILE A 62 -7.11 -10.06 2.54
N LEU A 63 -5.96 -9.44 2.35
CA LEU A 63 -4.74 -9.79 3.06
C LEU A 63 -4.39 -8.69 4.06
N VAL A 64 -3.94 -9.07 5.25
CA VAL A 64 -3.32 -8.19 6.24
C VAL A 64 -1.92 -8.71 6.52
N VAL A 65 -0.92 -7.82 6.42
CA VAL A 65 0.47 -8.15 6.72
C VAL A 65 0.77 -7.68 8.14
N ASP A 66 1.15 -8.62 9.01
CA ASP A 66 1.55 -8.35 10.39
C ASP A 66 3.08 -8.46 10.50
N ARG A 67 3.71 -7.36 10.91
CA ARG A 67 5.16 -7.23 10.99
C ARG A 67 5.75 -8.01 12.16
N LEU A 68 5.18 -7.86 13.36
CA LEU A 68 5.77 -8.43 14.57
C LEU A 68 5.60 -9.95 14.63
N ASP A 69 4.41 -10.44 14.27
CA ASP A 69 4.17 -11.88 14.12
C ASP A 69 4.76 -12.44 12.81
N ASN A 70 5.22 -11.57 11.91
CA ASN A 70 5.83 -11.91 10.63
C ASN A 70 4.97 -12.94 9.86
N ARG A 71 3.71 -12.57 9.63
CA ARG A 71 2.70 -13.42 9.00
C ARG A 71 1.77 -12.63 8.11
N ILE A 72 1.13 -13.34 7.19
CA ILE A 72 0.03 -12.84 6.38
C ILE A 72 -1.26 -13.48 6.91
N ILE A 73 -2.27 -12.65 7.13
CA ILE A 73 -3.61 -13.06 7.53
C ILE A 73 -4.53 -12.91 6.33
N SER A 74 -5.19 -14.00 5.94
CA SER A 74 -6.11 -14.06 4.81
C SER A 74 -7.54 -14.03 5.32
N LEU A 75 -8.31 -13.08 4.82
CA LEU A 75 -9.72 -12.86 5.13
C LEU A 75 -10.56 -12.94 3.85
N ASP A 76 -11.83 -13.31 3.98
CA ASP A 76 -12.78 -13.14 2.87
C ASP A 76 -13.16 -11.65 2.72
N TYR A 77 -13.89 -11.32 1.65
CA TYR A 77 -14.34 -9.93 1.39
C TYR A 77 -15.33 -9.39 2.42
N ARG A 78 -15.84 -10.24 3.32
CA ARG A 78 -16.69 -9.89 4.46
C ARG A 78 -15.90 -9.93 5.76
N LEU A 79 -14.57 -9.76 5.70
CA LEU A 79 -13.69 -9.77 6.87
C LEU A 79 -13.91 -10.99 7.77
N ASN A 80 -14.15 -12.18 7.23
CA ASN A 80 -14.08 -13.42 8.01
C ASN A 80 -12.71 -14.05 7.83
N PHE A 81 -12.13 -14.59 8.90
CA PHE A 81 -10.87 -15.32 8.83
C PHE A 81 -10.97 -16.53 7.92
N ILE A 82 -9.97 -16.69 7.05
CA ILE A 82 -9.79 -17.90 6.26
C ILE A 82 -8.62 -18.70 6.83
N HIS A 83 -7.43 -18.10 6.87
CA HIS A 83 -6.21 -18.72 7.38
C HIS A 83 -5.13 -17.66 7.63
N SER A 84 -3.99 -18.07 8.19
CA SER A 84 -2.78 -17.26 8.27
C SER A 84 -1.56 -18.08 7.88
N SER A 85 -0.59 -17.43 7.24
CA SER A 85 0.68 -18.03 6.84
C SER A 85 1.84 -17.29 7.48
N VAL A 86 2.70 -17.99 8.20
CA VAL A 86 3.95 -17.43 8.73
C VAL A 86 4.94 -17.26 7.58
N LEU A 87 5.64 -16.13 7.55
CA LEU A 87 6.69 -15.88 6.57
C LEU A 87 7.99 -16.54 7.05
N GLU A 88 8.55 -17.45 6.26
CA GLU A 88 9.85 -18.05 6.54
C GLU A 88 10.73 -17.94 5.29
N PRO A 89 11.84 -17.17 5.32
CA PRO A 89 12.49 -16.61 6.51
C PRO A 89 11.74 -15.44 7.15
N ARG A 90 12.08 -15.13 8.41
CA ARG A 90 11.59 -13.93 9.10
C ARG A 90 12.17 -12.66 8.49
N ILE A 91 11.31 -11.85 7.86
CA ILE A 91 11.71 -10.64 7.15
C ILE A 91 11.16 -9.36 7.77
N PHE A 92 10.24 -9.44 8.74
CA PHE A 92 9.64 -8.29 9.44
C PHE A 92 9.22 -7.18 8.46
N PRO A 93 8.29 -7.48 7.54
CA PRO A 93 7.97 -6.59 6.43
C PRO A 93 7.42 -5.26 6.94
N GLU A 94 7.80 -4.16 6.27
CA GLU A 94 7.41 -2.80 6.65
C GLU A 94 6.50 -2.13 5.63
N LEU A 95 6.64 -2.50 4.36
CA LEU A 95 5.78 -2.07 3.27
C LEU A 95 5.34 -3.29 2.46
N ALA A 96 4.20 -3.17 1.83
CA ALA A 96 3.71 -4.19 0.92
C ALA A 96 2.96 -3.56 -0.26
N ALA A 97 2.94 -4.30 -1.36
CA ALA A 97 2.11 -3.99 -2.51
C ALA A 97 1.65 -5.30 -3.16
N VAL A 98 0.52 -5.27 -3.84
CA VAL A 98 0.01 -6.43 -4.55
C VAL A 98 -0.19 -6.09 -6.02
N ASP A 99 0.17 -7.01 -6.90
CA ASP A 99 -0.13 -6.87 -8.32
C ASP A 99 -1.60 -7.23 -8.64
N PRO A 100 -2.10 -6.88 -9.83
CA PRO A 100 -3.46 -7.22 -10.23
C PRO A 100 -3.80 -8.72 -10.26
N TRP A 101 -2.79 -9.60 -10.22
CA TRP A 101 -2.94 -11.05 -10.25
C TRP A 101 -2.88 -11.68 -8.84
N GLY A 102 -2.67 -10.87 -7.80
CA GLY A 102 -2.63 -11.31 -6.40
C GLY A 102 -1.25 -11.75 -5.91
N GLU A 103 -0.17 -11.48 -6.66
CA GLU A 103 1.20 -11.66 -6.15
C GLU A 103 1.54 -10.52 -5.19
N LEU A 104 1.88 -10.87 -3.96
CA LEU A 104 2.20 -9.92 -2.90
C LEU A 104 3.70 -9.69 -2.87
N PHE A 105 4.11 -8.43 -2.81
CA PHE A 105 5.48 -7.99 -2.66
C PHE A 105 5.66 -7.37 -1.29
N LEU A 106 6.66 -7.83 -0.55
CA LEU A 106 6.95 -7.43 0.82
C LEU A 106 8.33 -6.80 0.88
N TYR A 107 8.41 -5.54 1.30
CA TYR A 107 9.68 -4.87 1.55
C TYR A 107 10.14 -5.08 2.99
N SER A 108 11.42 -5.41 3.15
CA SER A 108 12.10 -5.45 4.45
C SER A 108 13.29 -4.50 4.43
N SER A 109 13.31 -3.54 5.37
CA SER A 109 14.46 -2.64 5.54
C SER A 109 15.69 -3.36 6.07
N GLN A 110 15.53 -4.40 6.89
CA GLN A 110 16.62 -5.21 7.41
C GLN A 110 17.45 -5.86 6.28
N TYR A 111 16.76 -6.40 5.28
CA TYR A 111 17.40 -7.00 4.10
C TYR A 111 17.60 -5.99 2.97
N HIS A 112 17.04 -4.79 3.11
CA HIS A 112 16.93 -3.77 2.07
C HIS A 112 16.51 -4.39 0.72
N SER A 113 15.43 -5.17 0.77
CA SER A 113 15.03 -6.07 -0.32
C SER A 113 13.51 -6.22 -0.37
N ILE A 114 13.00 -6.53 -1.56
CA ILE A 114 11.60 -6.85 -1.80
C ILE A 114 11.49 -8.34 -2.09
N PHE A 115 10.66 -9.04 -1.33
CA PHE A 115 10.39 -10.46 -1.48
C PHE A 115 9.02 -10.66 -2.12
N SER A 116 8.89 -11.67 -2.98
CA SER A 116 7.59 -12.07 -3.52
C SER A 116 6.97 -13.17 -2.66
N VAL A 117 5.64 -13.14 -2.56
CA VAL A 117 4.86 -14.16 -1.85
C VAL A 117 3.83 -14.74 -2.80
N LYS A 118 3.86 -16.06 -2.95
CA LYS A 118 2.92 -16.83 -3.76
C LYS A 118 2.18 -17.81 -2.88
N ARG A 119 0.84 -17.69 -2.87
CA ARG A 119 -0.05 -18.57 -2.09
C ARG A 119 0.33 -18.66 -0.61
N GLY A 120 0.74 -17.52 -0.04
CA GLY A 120 1.15 -17.41 1.36
C GLY A 120 2.55 -17.94 1.68
N VAL A 121 3.33 -18.37 0.68
CA VAL A 121 4.72 -18.79 0.85
C VAL A 121 5.64 -17.74 0.24
N ILE A 122 6.58 -17.24 1.03
CA ILE A 122 7.61 -16.30 0.60
C ILE A 122 8.69 -17.02 -0.20
N ASP A 123 9.17 -16.41 -1.27
CA ASP A 123 10.41 -16.85 -1.92
C ASP A 123 11.59 -16.43 -1.04
N PRO A 124 12.44 -17.36 -0.56
CA PRO A 124 13.60 -17.00 0.25
C PRO A 124 14.62 -16.16 -0.52
N ILE A 125 14.60 -16.18 -1.85
CA ILE A 125 15.42 -15.31 -2.69
C ILE A 125 14.65 -14.00 -2.92
N PRO A 126 15.25 -12.83 -2.63
CA PRO A 126 14.64 -11.55 -2.94
C PRO A 126 14.20 -11.46 -4.40
N HIS A 127 12.97 -10.99 -4.61
CA HIS A 127 12.48 -10.66 -5.96
C HIS A 127 13.23 -9.44 -6.52
N ILE A 128 13.54 -8.48 -5.65
CA ILE A 128 14.43 -7.35 -5.94
C ILE A 128 15.34 -7.16 -4.73
N ASP A 129 16.65 -7.32 -4.93
CA ASP A 129 17.67 -6.97 -3.95
C ASP A 129 18.17 -5.54 -4.23
N LEU A 130 17.74 -4.58 -3.41
CA LEU A 130 18.08 -3.17 -3.63
C LEU A 130 19.56 -2.88 -3.32
N ASN A 131 20.24 -3.73 -2.54
CA ASN A 131 21.66 -3.58 -2.25
C ASN A 131 22.54 -3.68 -3.51
N THR A 132 22.02 -4.28 -4.58
CA THR A 132 22.72 -4.41 -5.86
C THR A 132 22.80 -3.10 -6.65
N TYR A 133 22.09 -2.05 -6.22
CA TYR A 133 22.03 -0.75 -6.89
C TYR A 133 22.64 0.35 -6.02
N SER A 134 23.76 0.94 -6.47
CA SER A 134 24.46 2.00 -5.74
C SER A 134 23.60 3.24 -5.48
N ASP A 135 22.65 3.48 -6.38
CA ASP A 135 21.84 4.69 -6.41
C ASP A 135 20.54 4.54 -5.60
N ILE A 136 20.29 3.33 -5.06
CA ILE A 136 19.12 3.02 -4.22
C ILE A 136 19.64 2.67 -2.81
N ARG A 137 20.18 3.67 -2.11
CA ARG A 137 20.70 3.52 -0.74
C ARG A 137 19.88 4.26 0.31
N SER A 138 19.06 5.19 -0.13
CA SER A 138 18.12 5.90 0.73
C SER A 138 17.04 4.96 1.26
N CYS A 139 16.42 5.30 2.38
CA CYS A 139 15.28 4.53 2.88
C CYS A 139 14.15 4.48 1.84
N VAL A 140 13.39 3.38 1.84
CA VAL A 140 12.19 3.24 1.01
C VAL A 140 11.00 3.81 1.78
N ARG A 141 10.23 4.69 1.14
CA ARG A 141 9.02 5.30 1.72
C ARG A 141 7.76 4.53 1.35
N GLU A 142 7.62 4.14 0.09
CA GLU A 142 6.43 3.45 -0.42
C GLU A 142 6.85 2.49 -1.54
N ILE A 143 6.15 1.35 -1.63
CA ILE A 143 6.17 0.49 -2.81
C ILE A 143 4.75 0.38 -3.38
N ALA A 144 4.64 0.37 -4.70
CA ALA A 144 3.36 0.18 -5.37
C ALA A 144 3.55 -0.60 -6.67
N VAL A 145 2.48 -1.22 -7.15
CA VAL A 145 2.49 -1.99 -8.40
C VAL A 145 1.38 -1.44 -9.30
N ASN A 146 1.71 -1.15 -10.56
CA ASN A 146 0.71 -0.70 -11.52
C ASN A 146 -0.02 -1.87 -12.19
N GLN A 147 -0.92 -1.57 -13.14
CA GLN A 147 -1.77 -2.56 -13.80
C GLN A 147 -0.99 -3.54 -14.69
N ASP A 148 0.19 -3.15 -15.15
CA ASP A 148 1.07 -4.00 -15.96
C ASP A 148 2.00 -4.87 -15.10
N GLY A 149 1.96 -4.72 -13.78
CA GLY A 149 2.88 -5.39 -12.85
C GLY A 149 4.24 -4.70 -12.73
N THR A 150 4.40 -3.47 -13.24
CA THR A 150 5.61 -2.67 -12.98
C THR A 150 5.62 -2.29 -11.51
N ILE A 151 6.74 -2.56 -10.84
CA ILE A 151 6.93 -2.28 -9.42
C ILE A 151 7.63 -0.93 -9.31
N GLY A 152 7.00 0.01 -8.62
CA GLY A 152 7.58 1.31 -8.29
C GLY A 152 8.04 1.33 -6.84
N VAL A 153 9.22 1.89 -6.62
CA VAL A 153 9.82 2.08 -5.30
C VAL A 153 10.12 3.57 -5.14
N LEU A 154 9.45 4.22 -4.19
CA LEU A 154 9.71 5.61 -3.82
C LEU A 154 10.70 5.64 -2.66
N THR A 155 11.76 6.41 -2.80
CA THR A 155 12.81 6.54 -1.78
C THR A 155 12.80 7.89 -1.08
N CYS A 156 13.51 7.97 0.04
CA CYS A 156 13.56 9.14 0.91
C CYS A 156 14.24 10.38 0.31
N ASP A 157 14.99 10.22 -0.77
CA ASP A 157 15.59 11.28 -1.58
C ASP A 157 14.68 11.71 -2.75
N ASP A 158 13.39 11.38 -2.69
CA ASP A 158 12.37 11.75 -3.67
C ASP A 158 12.63 11.16 -5.07
N ASN A 159 13.32 10.02 -5.15
CA ASN A 159 13.49 9.26 -6.40
C ASN A 159 12.47 8.13 -6.51
N VAL A 160 11.96 7.90 -7.71
CA VAL A 160 11.14 6.73 -8.04
C VAL A 160 11.93 5.78 -8.92
N HIS A 161 12.13 4.56 -8.44
CA HIS A 161 12.79 3.49 -9.16
C HIS A 161 11.74 2.52 -9.70
N LEU A 162 11.80 2.24 -11.00
CA LEU A 162 10.87 1.35 -11.67
C LEU A 162 11.54 0.03 -12.00
N PHE A 163 10.87 -1.07 -11.66
CA PHE A 163 11.27 -2.44 -11.94
C PHE A 163 10.18 -3.13 -12.75
N SER A 164 10.60 -4.06 -13.62
CA SER A 164 9.65 -4.92 -14.31
C SER A 164 8.95 -5.86 -13.32
N LYS A 165 7.87 -6.50 -13.77
CA LYS A 165 7.21 -7.58 -13.03
C LYS A 165 8.17 -8.68 -12.57
N LEU A 166 9.24 -8.93 -13.32
CA LEU A 166 10.26 -9.95 -13.01
C LEU A 166 11.39 -9.41 -12.11
N GLY A 167 11.24 -8.21 -11.53
CA GLY A 167 12.24 -7.61 -10.65
C GLY A 167 13.43 -6.97 -11.39
N GLN A 168 13.39 -6.88 -12.72
CA GLN A 168 14.48 -6.26 -13.48
C GLN A 168 14.39 -4.74 -13.42
N TYR A 169 15.45 -4.08 -12.98
CA TYR A 169 15.56 -2.63 -13.00
C TYR A 169 15.33 -2.04 -14.40
N ARG A 170 14.52 -0.99 -14.48
CA ARG A 170 14.22 -0.27 -15.73
C ARG A 170 14.89 1.09 -15.76
N ARG A 171 14.58 1.94 -14.78
CA ARG A 171 15.06 3.32 -14.69
C ARG A 171 14.75 3.92 -13.32
N SER A 172 15.44 5.01 -13.02
CA SER A 172 15.18 5.89 -11.88
C SER A 172 14.76 7.26 -12.39
N ILE A 173 13.82 7.90 -11.71
CA ILE A 173 13.29 9.21 -12.10
C ILE A 173 13.17 10.06 -10.83
N PRO A 174 13.82 11.23 -10.76
CA PRO A 174 13.63 12.15 -9.64
C PRO A 174 12.24 12.78 -9.71
N ALA A 175 11.55 12.81 -8.58
CA ALA A 175 10.32 13.58 -8.45
C ALA A 175 10.62 15.08 -8.50
N LEU A 176 9.82 15.84 -9.26
CA LEU A 176 9.85 17.31 -9.22
C LEU A 176 9.01 17.87 -8.06
N LEU A 177 9.03 17.17 -6.93
CA LEU A 177 8.35 17.49 -5.70
C LEU A 177 9.23 17.01 -4.54
N SER A 178 9.43 17.86 -3.54
CA SER A 178 10.22 17.52 -2.35
C SER A 178 9.34 16.96 -1.24
N LYS A 179 9.90 16.07 -0.40
CA LYS A 179 9.20 15.47 0.75
C LYS A 179 7.95 14.68 0.31
N THR A 180 8.12 13.85 -0.70
CA THR A 180 7.08 12.95 -1.21
C THR A 180 6.91 11.75 -0.29
N TYR A 181 5.67 11.40 0.07
CA TYR A 181 5.37 10.28 0.97
C TYR A 181 4.64 9.15 0.26
N PHE A 182 3.91 9.47 -0.80
CA PHE A 182 3.01 8.51 -1.42
C PHE A 182 3.35 8.30 -2.89
N LEU A 183 3.32 7.05 -3.33
CA LEU A 183 3.50 6.65 -4.72
C LEU A 183 2.20 6.01 -5.23
N VAL A 184 1.57 6.63 -6.22
CA VAL A 184 0.25 6.25 -6.71
C VAL A 184 0.31 5.97 -8.21
N PRO A 185 0.20 4.70 -8.64
CA PRO A 185 0.04 4.38 -10.05
C PRO A 185 -1.37 4.75 -10.51
N LEU A 186 -1.46 5.51 -11.61
CA LEU A 186 -2.71 5.92 -12.25
C LEU A 186 -2.65 5.60 -13.73
N ARG A 187 -3.30 4.48 -14.10
CA ARG A 187 -3.17 3.86 -15.43
C ARG A 187 -1.71 3.61 -15.81
N ASN A 188 -1.23 4.36 -16.80
CA ASN A 188 0.09 4.22 -17.41
C ASN A 188 1.09 5.23 -16.81
N ASP A 189 0.65 6.02 -15.84
CA ASP A 189 1.45 7.04 -15.19
C ASP A 189 1.63 6.75 -13.70
N TRP A 190 2.57 7.46 -13.09
CA TRP A 190 2.93 7.36 -11.69
C TRP A 190 2.97 8.75 -11.09
N PHE A 191 2.18 8.96 -10.05
CA PHE A 191 2.18 10.20 -9.31
C PHE A 191 2.85 10.01 -7.96
N VAL A 192 3.61 11.00 -7.56
CA VAL A 192 4.08 11.14 -6.19
C VAL A 192 3.35 12.29 -5.52
N PHE A 193 3.02 12.13 -4.24
CA PHE A 193 2.34 13.15 -3.45
C PHE A 193 3.08 13.42 -2.15
N ASP A 194 3.04 14.66 -1.69
CA ASP A 194 3.39 15.04 -0.32
C ASP A 194 2.16 15.00 0.61
N GLN A 195 2.37 15.28 1.89
CA GLN A 195 1.29 15.33 2.89
C GLN A 195 0.43 16.60 2.79
N ASP A 196 0.90 17.63 2.09
CA ASP A 196 0.19 18.88 1.85
C ASP A 196 -0.78 18.77 0.66
N GLY A 197 -0.82 17.61 0.01
CA GLY A 197 -1.73 17.31 -1.09
C GLY A 197 -1.20 17.72 -2.47
N ASN A 198 0.06 18.16 -2.58
CA ASN A 198 0.67 18.44 -3.86
C ASN A 198 1.08 17.12 -4.51
N GLY A 199 0.74 16.95 -5.78
CA GLY A 199 1.04 15.76 -6.57
C GLY A 199 1.69 16.12 -7.89
N VAL A 200 2.65 15.29 -8.32
CA VAL A 200 3.28 15.43 -9.64
C VAL A 200 3.46 14.07 -10.30
N SER A 201 3.12 14.00 -11.59
CA SER A 201 3.47 12.88 -12.46
C SER A 201 4.98 12.83 -12.64
N ILE A 202 5.59 11.66 -12.44
CA ILE A 202 7.02 11.48 -12.68
C ILE A 202 7.36 11.37 -14.17
N LEU A 203 6.38 11.11 -15.04
CA LEU A 203 6.61 10.93 -16.48
C LEU A 203 6.43 12.22 -17.25
N ASP A 204 5.32 12.92 -17.00
CA ASP A 204 4.86 14.02 -17.82
C ASP A 204 4.83 15.36 -17.05
N ASN A 205 5.23 15.37 -15.77
CA ASN A 205 5.23 16.53 -14.87
C ASN A 205 3.87 17.22 -14.71
N VAL A 206 2.80 16.50 -15.04
CA VAL A 206 1.42 16.93 -14.78
C VAL A 206 1.21 17.05 -13.28
N LYS A 207 0.65 18.18 -12.85
CA LYS A 207 0.38 18.45 -11.43
C LYS A 207 -1.04 18.05 -11.06
N LEU A 208 -1.18 17.39 -9.91
CA LEU A 208 -2.43 17.14 -9.21
C LEU A 208 -2.41 17.87 -7.88
N GLU A 209 -3.54 18.43 -7.47
CA GLU A 209 -3.69 18.99 -6.13
C GLU A 209 -4.88 18.34 -5.44
N ILE A 210 -4.66 17.85 -4.23
CA ILE A 210 -5.73 17.42 -3.34
C ILE A 210 -6.36 18.68 -2.74
N PRO A 211 -7.71 18.81 -2.74
CA PRO A 211 -8.40 19.91 -2.11
C PRO A 211 -7.94 20.13 -0.66
N GLY A 212 -7.71 21.39 -0.27
CA GLY A 212 -7.17 21.72 1.05
C GLY A 212 -8.04 21.27 2.24
N VAL A 213 -9.32 20.97 2.02
CA VAL A 213 -10.20 20.36 3.05
C VAL A 213 -9.77 18.95 3.43
N SER A 214 -9.02 18.26 2.57
CA SER A 214 -8.56 16.88 2.72
C SER A 214 -7.08 16.80 3.10
N VAL A 215 -6.50 17.90 3.59
CA VAL A 215 -5.11 18.03 4.03
C VAL A 215 -5.07 18.13 5.57
N PRO A 216 -4.11 17.49 6.27
CA PRO A 216 -3.02 16.67 5.74
C PRO A 216 -3.52 15.34 5.17
N VAL A 217 -2.89 14.91 4.08
CA VAL A 217 -3.12 13.59 3.49
C VAL A 217 -2.49 12.53 4.40
N MET A 218 -3.30 11.58 4.87
CA MET A 218 -2.87 10.48 5.73
C MET A 218 -2.43 9.26 4.91
N ASP A 219 -3.21 8.91 3.88
CA ASP A 219 -2.88 7.88 2.89
C ASP A 219 -3.62 8.17 1.58
N ILE A 220 -3.17 7.56 0.50
CA ILE A 220 -3.72 7.77 -0.84
C ILE A 220 -3.54 6.50 -1.67
N LYS A 221 -4.63 6.02 -2.29
CA LYS A 221 -4.60 4.83 -3.15
C LYS A 221 -5.31 5.07 -4.47
N GLY A 222 -4.64 4.64 -5.54
CA GLY A 222 -5.15 4.69 -6.90
C GLY A 222 -5.93 3.43 -7.27
N LEU A 223 -6.96 3.60 -8.09
CA LEU A 223 -7.65 2.53 -8.79
C LEU A 223 -8.04 3.05 -10.18
N ASN A 224 -7.37 2.57 -11.22
CA ASN A 224 -7.54 3.06 -12.60
C ASN A 224 -7.27 4.58 -12.71
N ARG A 225 -8.34 5.38 -12.89
CA ARG A 225 -8.30 6.86 -12.92
C ARG A 225 -8.75 7.48 -11.60
N SER A 226 -9.17 6.69 -10.63
CA SER A 226 -9.72 7.18 -9.39
C SER A 226 -8.64 7.17 -8.32
N ILE A 227 -8.66 8.19 -7.47
CA ILE A 227 -7.84 8.27 -6.27
C ILE A 227 -8.80 8.30 -5.08
N ALA A 228 -8.51 7.48 -4.07
CA ALA A 228 -9.07 7.64 -2.73
C ALA A 228 -8.00 8.29 -1.85
N VAL A 229 -8.34 9.40 -1.22
CA VAL A 229 -7.49 10.14 -0.29
C VAL A 229 -8.09 9.98 1.09
N LEU A 230 -7.30 9.45 2.02
CA LEU A 230 -7.65 9.43 3.43
C LEU A 230 -7.17 10.72 4.09
N SER A 231 -8.09 11.40 4.74
CA SER A 231 -7.85 12.56 5.59
C SER A 231 -8.27 12.24 7.01
N LYS A 232 -8.07 13.19 7.94
CA LYS A 232 -8.35 12.98 9.37
C LYS A 232 -9.80 12.55 9.68
N ASP A 233 -10.77 13.00 8.90
CA ASP A 233 -12.20 12.85 9.21
C ASP A 233 -13.05 12.32 8.05
N HIS A 234 -12.47 12.13 6.85
CA HIS A 234 -13.19 11.62 5.68
C HIS A 234 -12.28 10.95 4.66
N ILE A 235 -12.91 10.27 3.70
CA ILE A 235 -12.26 9.78 2.48
C ILE A 235 -12.77 10.63 1.32
N LEU A 236 -11.86 11.29 0.60
CA LEU A 236 -12.18 12.01 -0.63
C LEU A 236 -11.90 11.11 -1.83
N ILE A 237 -12.86 11.05 -2.77
CA ILE A 237 -12.69 10.33 -4.03
C ILE A 237 -12.58 11.33 -5.17
N LEU A 238 -11.49 11.25 -5.94
CA LEU A 238 -11.26 12.08 -7.12
C LEU A 238 -11.15 11.20 -8.36
N ASN A 239 -11.78 11.63 -9.46
CA ASN A 239 -11.55 11.05 -10.77
C ASN A 239 -10.56 11.93 -11.53
N VAL A 240 -9.37 11.39 -11.75
CA VAL A 240 -8.29 12.06 -12.45
C VAL A 240 -8.56 12.03 -13.95
N GLN A 241 -8.78 13.21 -14.52
CA GLN A 241 -8.94 13.41 -15.95
C GLN A 241 -7.69 14.07 -16.52
N TYR A 242 -6.92 13.30 -17.29
CA TYR A 242 -5.85 13.81 -18.14
C TYR A 242 -6.10 13.39 -19.58
N GLN A 243 -5.84 14.32 -20.50
CA GLN A 243 -6.03 14.18 -21.94
C GLN A 243 -4.99 13.22 -22.54
#